data_AF-A0A927LIE3-F1
#
_entry.id   AF-A0A927LIE3-F1
#
_cell.length_a   1.000
_cell.length_b   1.000
_cell.length_c   1.000
_cell.angle_alpha   90.00
_cell.angle_beta   90.00
_cell.angle_gamma   90.00
#
_symmetry.space_group_name_H-M   'P 1'
#
loop_
_entity.id
_entity.type
_entity.pdbx_description
1 polymer ?
#
loop_
_entity_poly.entity_id
_entity_poly.type
_entity_poly.pdbx_seq_one_letter_code
_entity_poly.pdbx_strand_id
1 'polypeptide(L)'
;MQIEYIQNKGIILGGNELFWNEKRSIIRNHLENKHQEDDRIFTMDAYFEDEEPKIINQKRDVYENFNSVENLFFIIYNENDEFIEFEFHTDIDVQIEKINIKSGQELTEIINKFEKNSHKVFEIEEGNYLIPSLKISLMDDEYMGGNNENTLSYFYVAKDISHLEDEITE
;
A
#
# COMPACT_ATOMS: atom_id res chain seq x y z
N MET A 1 -4.95 3.51 -13.84
CA MET A 1 -4.89 4.89 -13.27
C MET A 1 -3.43 5.31 -13.04
N GLN A 2 -3.05 6.60 -13.05
CA GLN A 2 -1.66 7.02 -12.74
C GLN A 2 -1.56 7.58 -11.31
N ILE A 3 -0.58 7.08 -10.55
CA ILE A 3 -0.19 7.59 -9.23
C ILE A 3 1.27 8.04 -9.27
N GLU A 4 1.58 9.14 -8.59
CA GLU A 4 2.95 9.49 -8.25
C GLU A 4 3.16 9.37 -6.75
N TYR A 5 4.12 8.53 -6.33
CA TYR A 5 4.55 8.48 -4.94
C TYR A 5 5.72 9.43 -4.72
N ILE A 6 5.55 10.37 -3.79
CA ILE A 6 6.58 11.31 -3.38
C ILE A 6 7.08 10.91 -2.00
N GLN A 7 8.28 10.32 -1.98
CA GLN A 7 8.92 9.79 -0.80
C GLN A 7 8.85 10.76 0.40
N ASN A 8 8.40 10.24 1.55
CA ASN A 8 8.22 10.98 2.80
C ASN A 8 7.23 12.16 2.77
N LYS A 9 6.54 12.41 1.66
CA LYS A 9 5.52 13.48 1.57
C LYS A 9 4.10 12.93 1.45
N GLY A 10 3.88 11.98 0.54
CA GLY A 10 2.54 11.48 0.24
C GLY A 10 2.43 10.96 -1.18
N ILE A 11 1.23 11.01 -1.74
CA ILE A 11 0.91 10.53 -3.07
C ILE A 11 0.15 11.59 -3.87
N ILE A 12 0.31 11.58 -5.18
CA ILE A 12 -0.53 12.32 -6.12
C ILE A 12 -1.43 11.31 -6.84
N LEU A 13 -2.74 11.46 -6.68
CA LEU A 13 -3.77 10.58 -7.24
C LEU A 13 -4.71 11.38 -8.14
N GLY A 14 -4.63 11.15 -9.46
CA GLY A 14 -5.50 11.86 -10.42
C GLY A 14 -5.36 13.38 -10.36
N GLY A 15 -4.16 13.88 -10.00
CA GLY A 15 -3.88 15.31 -9.82
C GLY A 15 -4.17 15.87 -8.42
N ASN A 16 -4.74 15.06 -7.52
CA ASN A 16 -4.94 15.46 -6.12
C ASN A 16 -3.71 15.06 -5.29
N GLU A 17 -3.14 16.02 -4.57
CA GLU A 17 -2.08 15.77 -3.61
C GLU A 17 -2.68 15.29 -2.28
N LEU A 18 -2.21 14.14 -1.80
CA LEU A 18 -2.61 13.53 -0.54
C LEU A 18 -1.35 13.39 0.32
N PHE A 19 -1.24 14.18 1.37
CA PHE A 19 -0.03 14.23 2.21
C PHE A 19 -0.16 13.40 3.47
N TRP A 20 0.95 12.79 3.89
CA TRP A 20 1.00 12.08 5.15
C TRP A 20 0.54 12.98 6.31
N ASN A 21 -0.23 12.40 7.21
CA ASN A 21 -0.87 13.05 8.35
C ASN A 21 -2.04 14.00 8.01
N GLU A 22 -2.44 14.14 6.74
CA GLU A 22 -3.67 14.85 6.43
C GLU A 22 -4.87 14.15 7.05
N LYS A 23 -5.82 14.96 7.52
CA LYS A 23 -7.04 14.44 8.11
C LYS A 23 -7.85 13.68 7.05
N ARG A 24 -8.44 12.57 7.46
CA ARG A 24 -9.36 11.74 6.68
C ARG A 24 -10.43 12.57 5.98
N SER A 25 -11.00 13.57 6.66
CA SER A 25 -11.98 14.48 6.07
C SER A 25 -11.43 15.32 4.91
N ILE A 26 -10.16 15.73 4.96
CA ILE A 26 -9.48 16.47 3.88
C ILE A 26 -9.25 15.54 2.69
N ILE A 27 -8.71 14.34 2.93
CA ILE A 27 -8.49 13.32 1.90
C ILE A 27 -9.81 12.97 1.19
N ARG A 28 -10.86 12.68 1.95
CA ARG A 28 -12.20 12.40 1.41
C ARG A 28 -12.72 13.55 0.55
N ASN A 29 -12.48 14.79 0.95
CA ASN A 29 -12.87 15.97 0.17
C ASN A 29 -12.07 16.09 -1.14
N HIS A 30 -10.75 15.85 -1.12
CA HIS A 30 -9.93 15.79 -2.34
C HIS A 30 -10.42 14.71 -3.31
N LEU A 31 -10.95 13.61 -2.78
CA LEU A 31 -11.47 12.48 -3.57
C LEU A 31 -12.99 12.50 -3.75
N GLU A 32 -13.60 13.68 -3.68
CA GLU A 32 -15.02 13.94 -3.96
C GLU A 32 -16.00 13.09 -3.13
N ASN A 33 -15.58 12.65 -1.94
CA ASN A 33 -16.34 11.80 -1.03
C ASN A 33 -16.85 10.48 -1.66
N LYS A 34 -16.09 9.92 -2.61
CA LYS A 34 -16.43 8.65 -3.29
C LYS A 34 -16.02 7.38 -2.52
N HIS A 35 -15.56 7.53 -1.29
CA HIS A 35 -15.14 6.40 -0.46
C HIS A 35 -16.31 5.58 0.04
N GLN A 36 -16.06 4.30 0.26
CA GLN A 36 -16.79 3.48 1.20
C GLN A 36 -15.97 3.39 2.49
N GLU A 37 -16.55 3.79 3.62
CA GLU A 37 -15.95 3.58 4.94
C GLU A 37 -15.97 2.09 5.29
N ASP A 38 -14.84 1.55 5.74
CA ASP A 38 -14.68 0.14 6.13
C ASP A 38 -13.84 0.02 7.41
N ASP A 39 -14.22 0.78 8.43
CA ASP A 39 -13.60 0.72 9.74
C ASP A 39 -13.94 -0.61 10.42
N ARG A 40 -12.92 -1.26 10.98
CA ARG A 40 -13.03 -2.59 11.58
C ARG A 40 -12.36 -2.63 12.94
N ILE A 41 -12.94 -3.41 13.84
CA ILE A 41 -12.36 -3.74 15.13
C ILE A 41 -12.13 -5.24 15.13
N PHE A 42 -10.88 -5.64 15.23
CA PHE A 42 -10.49 -7.04 15.37
C PHE A 42 -10.09 -7.30 16.81
N THR A 43 -10.65 -8.35 17.39
CA THR A 43 -10.25 -8.87 18.69
C THR A 43 -9.46 -10.15 18.48
N MET A 44 -8.24 -10.20 18.99
CA MET A 44 -7.33 -11.35 18.86
C MET A 44 -7.48 -12.36 20.01
N ASP A 45 -8.63 -12.33 20.68
CA ASP A 45 -8.96 -13.13 21.87
C ASP A 45 -8.79 -14.64 21.63
N ALA A 46 -8.94 -15.09 20.39
CA ALA A 46 -8.79 -16.49 20.00
C ALA A 46 -7.33 -16.98 19.89
N TYR A 47 -6.34 -16.07 19.92
CA TYR A 47 -4.93 -16.40 19.66
C TYR A 47 -4.03 -16.29 20.90
N PHE A 48 -4.52 -15.66 21.97
CA PHE A 48 -3.76 -15.47 23.21
C PHE A 48 -4.61 -15.87 24.42
N GLU A 49 -4.59 -17.16 24.78
CA GLU A 49 -5.48 -17.74 25.81
C GLU A 49 -5.28 -17.20 27.25
N ASP A 50 -4.28 -16.34 27.51
CA ASP A 50 -3.97 -15.82 28.85
C ASP A 50 -3.53 -14.33 28.86
N GLU A 51 -3.74 -13.56 27.79
CA GLU A 51 -3.43 -12.12 27.74
C GLU A 51 -4.70 -11.26 27.67
N GLU A 52 -4.61 -10.00 28.13
CA GLU A 52 -5.67 -9.01 27.87
C GLU A 52 -5.94 -8.95 26.35
N PRO A 53 -7.22 -8.89 25.94
CA PRO A 53 -7.60 -8.94 24.54
C PRO A 53 -6.89 -7.84 23.75
N LYS A 54 -6.07 -8.24 22.77
CA LYS A 54 -5.47 -7.29 21.82
C LYS A 54 -6.55 -6.87 20.83
N ILE A 55 -6.97 -5.61 20.97
CA ILE A 55 -7.92 -4.95 20.08
C ILE A 55 -7.13 -4.19 19.02
N ILE A 56 -7.35 -4.54 17.75
CA ILE A 56 -6.81 -3.81 16.60
C ILE A 56 -7.96 -2.99 16.01
N ASN A 57 -7.83 -1.67 16.08
CA ASN A 57 -8.75 -0.75 15.42
C ASN A 57 -8.18 -0.36 14.06
N GLN A 58 -8.75 -0.91 13.00
CA GLN A 58 -8.42 -0.53 11.63
C GLN A 58 -9.38 0.57 11.17
N LYS A 59 -8.83 1.69 10.71
CA LYS A 59 -9.59 2.77 10.08
C LYS A 59 -9.18 2.87 8.62
N ARG A 60 -10.10 2.61 7.70
CA ARG A 60 -9.79 2.67 6.26
C ARG A 60 -10.95 3.12 5.40
N ASP A 61 -10.60 3.78 4.31
CA ASP A 61 -11.51 4.08 3.20
C ASP A 61 -11.18 3.18 2.02
N VAL A 62 -12.21 2.59 1.44
CA VAL A 62 -12.15 1.79 0.23
C VAL A 62 -12.63 2.62 -0.95
N TYR A 63 -11.88 2.60 -2.04
CA TYR A 63 -12.25 3.24 -3.29
C TYR A 63 -12.26 2.20 -4.39
N GLU A 64 -13.42 2.05 -5.03
CA GLU A 64 -13.63 1.15 -6.15
C GLU A 64 -14.06 1.94 -7.37
N ASN A 65 -13.57 1.54 -8.54
CA ASN A 65 -13.93 2.14 -9.83
C ASN A 65 -13.73 3.68 -9.87
N PHE A 66 -12.72 4.18 -9.16
CA PHE A 66 -12.48 5.61 -9.03
C PHE A 66 -12.17 6.22 -10.41
N ASN A 67 -12.78 7.37 -10.69
CA ASN A 67 -12.71 8.05 -11.99
C ASN A 67 -13.10 7.19 -13.21
N SER A 68 -14.04 6.24 -13.03
CA SER A 68 -14.54 5.35 -14.09
C SER A 68 -13.48 4.45 -14.72
N VAL A 69 -12.41 4.18 -13.98
CA VAL A 69 -11.38 3.19 -14.31
C VAL A 69 -11.59 2.02 -13.36
N GLU A 70 -11.52 0.79 -13.83
CA GLU A 70 -11.58 -0.40 -12.99
C GLU A 70 -10.35 -0.40 -12.07
N ASN A 71 -10.55 -0.06 -10.80
CA ASN A 71 -9.47 -0.01 -9.81
C ASN A 71 -10.00 -0.26 -8.40
N LEU A 72 -9.10 -0.70 -7.52
CA LEU A 72 -9.34 -0.94 -6.11
C LEU A 72 -8.15 -0.44 -5.31
N PHE A 73 -8.40 0.49 -4.38
CA PHE A 73 -7.38 0.99 -3.47
C PHE A 73 -7.94 1.37 -2.12
N PHE A 74 -7.07 1.26 -1.11
CA PHE A 74 -7.40 1.61 0.26
C PHE A 74 -6.53 2.75 0.76
N ILE A 75 -7.14 3.62 1.55
CA ILE A 75 -6.45 4.66 2.31
C ILE A 75 -6.65 4.32 3.78
N ILE A 76 -5.55 4.14 4.50
CA ILE A 76 -5.53 3.72 5.89
C ILE A 76 -5.15 4.91 6.77
N TYR A 77 -5.83 5.00 7.90
CA TYR A 77 -5.70 6.10 8.85
C TYR A 77 -5.30 5.60 10.23
N ASN A 78 -4.56 6.44 10.95
CA ASN A 78 -4.26 6.19 12.35
C ASN A 78 -5.47 6.48 13.27
N GLU A 79 -5.30 6.23 14.57
CA GLU A 79 -6.32 6.51 15.59
C GLU A 79 -6.84 7.96 15.58
N ASN A 80 -6.02 8.92 15.14
CA ASN A 80 -6.32 10.35 15.06
C ASN A 80 -6.97 10.76 13.72
N ASP A 81 -7.40 9.80 12.91
CA ASP A 81 -7.97 9.97 11.56
C ASP A 81 -7.00 10.68 10.61
N GLU A 82 -5.72 10.30 10.65
CA GLU A 82 -4.68 10.88 9.79
C GLU A 82 -4.14 9.84 8.82
N PHE A 83 -3.95 10.24 7.56
CA PHE A 83 -3.47 9.38 6.48
C PHE A 83 -2.06 8.87 6.76
N ILE A 84 -1.89 7.55 6.80
CA ILE A 84 -0.62 6.89 7.12
C ILE A 84 -0.19 5.83 6.10
N GLU A 85 -1.12 5.15 5.43
CA GLU A 85 -0.78 4.07 4.50
C GLU A 85 -1.73 4.05 3.30
N PHE A 86 -1.22 3.60 2.17
CA PHE A 86 -1.93 3.50 0.91
C PHE A 86 -1.68 2.12 0.30
N GLU A 87 -2.76 1.43 -0.02
CA GLU A 87 -2.76 0.08 -0.59
C GLU A 87 -3.43 0.09 -1.96
N PHE A 88 -2.86 -0.65 -2.90
CA PHE A 88 -3.40 -0.76 -4.23
C PHE A 88 -3.45 -2.19 -4.72
N HIS A 89 -4.59 -2.59 -5.28
CA HIS A 89 -4.88 -3.99 -5.63
C HIS A 89 -5.13 -4.24 -7.12
N THR A 90 -5.60 -3.26 -7.93
CA THR A 90 -5.96 -3.54 -9.34
C THR A 90 -5.84 -2.33 -10.31
N ASP A 91 -5.12 -2.52 -11.42
CA ASP A 91 -4.97 -1.61 -12.58
C ASP A 91 -4.35 -0.22 -12.31
N ILE A 92 -3.06 -0.20 -11.95
CA ILE A 92 -2.31 1.04 -11.77
C ILE A 92 -0.96 1.10 -12.47
N ASP A 93 -0.64 2.33 -12.86
CA ASP A 93 0.70 2.79 -13.16
C ASP A 93 1.20 3.65 -11.98
N VAL A 94 2.21 3.19 -11.23
CA VAL A 94 2.86 4.00 -10.19
C VAL A 94 4.17 4.56 -10.73
N GLN A 95 4.33 5.87 -10.59
CA GLN A 95 5.61 6.55 -10.76
C GLN A 95 6.24 6.77 -9.38
N ILE A 96 7.47 6.31 -9.22
CA ILE A 96 8.29 6.49 -8.02
C ILE A 96 9.63 7.03 -8.49
N GLU A 97 9.91 8.30 -8.20
CA GLU A 97 11.05 9.02 -8.76
C GLU A 97 11.08 8.94 -10.30
N LYS A 98 12.05 8.21 -10.87
CA LYS A 98 12.20 7.96 -12.33
C LYS A 98 11.76 6.54 -12.74
N ILE A 99 11.27 5.75 -11.80
CA ILE A 99 10.84 4.38 -12.00
C ILE A 99 9.33 4.39 -12.23
N ASN A 100 8.90 3.79 -13.34
CA ASN A 100 7.50 3.53 -13.61
C ASN A 100 7.27 2.03 -13.52
N ILE A 101 6.29 1.64 -12.72
CA ILE A 101 5.81 0.27 -12.54
C ILE A 101 4.33 0.22 -12.91
N LYS A 102 3.85 -0.95 -13.34
CA LYS A 102 2.49 -1.14 -13.78
C LYS A 102 1.95 -2.47 -13.25
N SER A 103 0.66 -2.52 -12.93
CA SER A 103 -0.02 -3.79 -12.65
C SER A 103 0.18 -4.78 -13.81
N GLY A 104 0.38 -6.05 -13.48
CA GLY A 104 0.67 -7.09 -14.47
C GLY A 104 2.09 -7.03 -15.05
N GLN A 105 2.93 -6.07 -14.65
CA GLN A 105 4.34 -6.10 -15.02
C GLN A 105 5.08 -7.15 -14.19
N GLU A 106 5.94 -7.95 -14.82
CA GLU A 106 6.84 -8.90 -14.16
C GLU A 106 7.59 -8.27 -12.97
N LEU A 107 7.45 -8.85 -11.77
CA LEU A 107 8.10 -8.36 -10.56
C LEU A 107 9.62 -8.36 -10.70
N THR A 108 10.18 -9.40 -11.34
CA THR A 108 11.62 -9.48 -11.56
C THR A 108 12.13 -8.26 -12.33
N GLU A 109 11.37 -7.75 -13.30
CA GLU A 109 11.74 -6.53 -14.02
C GLU A 109 11.65 -5.29 -13.13
N ILE A 110 10.63 -5.22 -12.28
CA ILE A 110 10.42 -4.12 -11.33
C ILE A 110 11.57 -4.07 -10.31
N ILE A 111 11.90 -5.19 -9.70
CA ILE A 111 13.02 -5.35 -8.74
C ILE A 111 14.32 -4.87 -9.39
N ASN A 112 14.61 -5.34 -10.61
CA ASN A 112 15.78 -4.91 -11.38
C ASN A 112 15.81 -3.40 -11.62
N LYS A 113 14.66 -2.72 -11.80
CA LYS A 113 14.61 -1.26 -11.94
C LYS A 113 15.01 -0.57 -10.63
N PHE A 114 14.54 -1.05 -9.48
CA PHE A 114 14.90 -0.50 -8.17
C PHE A 114 16.38 -0.70 -7.85
N GLU A 115 16.92 -1.90 -8.05
CA GLU A 115 18.33 -2.20 -7.82
C GLU A 115 19.26 -1.35 -8.70
N LYS A 116 18.91 -1.16 -9.99
CA LYS A 116 19.65 -0.27 -10.90
C LYS A 116 19.64 1.19 -10.47
N ASN A 117 18.65 1.61 -9.68
CA ASN A 117 18.57 2.94 -9.08
C ASN A 117 19.11 2.97 -7.64
N SER A 118 19.95 2.00 -7.27
CA SER A 118 20.64 1.93 -5.97
C SER A 118 19.73 1.73 -4.76
N HIS A 119 18.50 1.25 -4.96
CA HIS A 119 17.66 0.78 -3.87
C HIS A 119 17.99 -0.66 -3.52
N LYS A 120 18.04 -0.96 -2.22
CA LYS A 120 18.06 -2.35 -1.74
C LYS A 120 16.65 -2.90 -1.77
N VAL A 121 16.50 -4.10 -2.29
CA VAL A 121 15.25 -4.86 -2.31
C VAL A 121 15.46 -6.13 -1.49
N PHE A 122 14.48 -6.44 -0.65
CA PHE A 122 14.48 -7.65 0.19
C PHE A 122 13.23 -8.43 -0.12
N GLU A 123 13.36 -9.74 -0.35
CA GLU A 123 12.22 -10.64 -0.35
C GLU A 123 11.96 -11.03 1.11
N ILE A 124 10.84 -10.57 1.67
CA ILE A 124 10.47 -10.83 3.08
C ILE A 124 9.65 -12.10 3.21
N GLU A 125 8.87 -12.43 2.18
CA GLU A 125 8.22 -13.72 1.97
C GLU A 125 8.23 -14.04 0.47
N GLU A 126 8.05 -15.30 0.07
CA GLU A 126 8.02 -15.69 -1.35
C GLU A 126 6.97 -14.87 -2.12
N GLY A 127 7.41 -14.10 -3.11
CA GLY A 127 6.53 -13.22 -3.90
C GLY A 127 6.24 -11.86 -3.27
N ASN A 128 6.76 -11.56 -2.05
CA ASN A 128 6.59 -10.30 -1.33
C ASN A 128 7.93 -9.58 -1.13
N TYR A 129 8.08 -8.41 -1.75
CA TYR A 129 9.32 -7.66 -1.80
C TYR A 129 9.20 -6.30 -1.12
N LEU A 130 10.11 -6.03 -0.17
CA LEU A 130 10.23 -4.78 0.55
C LEU A 130 11.38 -3.93 -0.02
N ILE A 131 11.14 -2.63 -0.20
CA ILE A 131 12.16 -1.63 -0.55
C ILE A 131 12.22 -0.59 0.58
N PRO A 132 12.98 -0.84 1.67
CA PRO A 132 12.87 -0.06 2.91
C PRO A 132 13.15 1.42 2.74
N SER A 133 14.16 1.74 1.91
CA SER A 133 14.53 3.13 1.63
C SER A 133 13.36 3.95 1.10
N LEU A 134 12.42 3.33 0.37
CA LEU A 134 11.25 3.99 -0.19
C LEU A 134 9.98 3.79 0.65
N LYS A 135 10.01 2.93 1.67
CA LYS A 135 8.83 2.56 2.49
C LYS A 135 7.70 1.93 1.66
N ILE A 136 8.07 1.07 0.72
CA ILE A 136 7.13 0.38 -0.18
C ILE A 136 7.30 -1.13 -0.09
N SER A 137 6.20 -1.86 -0.26
CA SER A 137 6.18 -3.30 -0.50
C SER A 137 5.43 -3.60 -1.81
N LEU A 138 5.84 -4.65 -2.51
CA LEU A 138 5.29 -5.15 -3.76
C LEU A 138 4.99 -6.63 -3.60
N MET A 139 3.82 -7.09 -4.04
CA MET A 139 3.50 -8.53 -4.03
C MET A 139 2.98 -8.99 -5.39
N ASP A 140 3.25 -10.26 -5.71
CA ASP A 140 2.74 -10.89 -6.92
C ASP A 140 1.30 -11.39 -6.79
N ASP A 141 0.75 -11.85 -7.91
CA ASP A 141 -0.58 -12.43 -7.98
C ASP A 141 -0.70 -13.74 -7.18
N GLU A 142 0.36 -14.56 -7.14
CA GLU A 142 0.37 -15.85 -6.44
C GLU A 142 0.17 -15.67 -4.93
N TYR A 143 0.93 -14.74 -4.34
CA TYR A 143 0.84 -14.38 -2.93
C TYR A 143 -0.56 -13.86 -2.56
N MET A 144 -1.24 -13.19 -3.50
CA MET A 144 -2.60 -12.71 -3.35
C MET A 144 -3.68 -13.78 -3.62
N GLY A 145 -3.28 -15.04 -3.88
CA GLY A 145 -4.17 -16.18 -4.13
C GLY A 145 -4.68 -16.29 -5.58
N GLY A 146 -3.97 -15.65 -6.51
CA GLY A 146 -4.23 -15.62 -7.95
C GLY A 146 -3.63 -16.80 -8.71
N ASN A 147 -3.45 -16.64 -10.03
CA ASN A 147 -3.16 -17.76 -10.95
C ASN A 147 -1.66 -18.00 -11.24
N ASN A 148 -0.77 -17.69 -10.30
CA ASN A 148 0.67 -17.90 -10.40
C ASN A 148 1.35 -17.16 -11.57
N GLU A 149 0.99 -15.89 -11.77
CA GLU A 149 1.75 -14.98 -12.61
C GLU A 149 2.69 -14.17 -11.70
N ASN A 150 4.01 -14.23 -11.92
CA ASN A 150 5.05 -13.47 -11.19
C ASN A 150 5.00 -11.97 -11.55
N THR A 151 3.80 -11.40 -11.49
CA THR A 151 3.45 -10.08 -11.97
C THR A 151 2.90 -9.26 -10.82
N LEU A 152 3.16 -7.95 -10.84
CA LEU A 152 2.71 -7.04 -9.80
C LEU A 152 1.18 -7.02 -9.70
N SER A 153 0.65 -7.54 -8.58
CA SER A 153 -0.78 -7.47 -8.24
C SER A 153 -1.03 -6.55 -7.05
N TYR A 154 -0.04 -6.30 -6.20
CA TYR A 154 -0.21 -5.45 -5.02
C TYR A 154 0.93 -4.44 -4.85
N PHE A 155 0.55 -3.21 -4.50
CA PHE A 155 1.48 -2.14 -4.15
C PHE A 155 1.07 -1.51 -2.82
N TYR A 156 2.02 -1.47 -1.88
CA TYR A 156 1.88 -0.87 -0.58
C TYR A 156 2.87 0.26 -0.40
N VAL A 157 2.42 1.35 0.23
CA VAL A 157 3.30 2.43 0.68
C VAL A 157 2.79 3.03 1.98
N ALA A 158 3.73 3.35 2.88
CA ALA A 158 3.38 3.93 4.16
C ALA A 158 4.32 5.05 4.61
N LYS A 159 3.81 5.86 5.53
CA LYS A 159 4.59 6.83 6.29
C LYS A 159 5.66 6.14 7.15
N ASP A 160 5.34 4.97 7.68
CA ASP A 160 6.20 4.15 8.55
C ASP A 160 6.02 2.67 8.20
N ILE A 161 7.13 1.95 8.10
CA ILE A 161 7.18 0.52 7.74
C ILE A 161 7.94 -0.31 8.77
N SER A 162 8.20 0.20 9.98
CA SER A 162 8.96 -0.55 10.98
C SER A 162 8.37 -1.93 11.28
N HIS A 163 7.06 -2.11 11.12
CA HIS A 163 6.40 -3.41 11.25
C HIS A 163 6.79 -4.43 10.16
N LEU A 164 7.23 -3.98 8.97
CA LEU A 164 7.74 -4.84 7.88
C LEU A 164 9.25 -5.02 7.95
N GLU A 165 9.98 -4.07 8.52
CA GLU A 165 11.44 -4.16 8.65
C GLU A 165 11.87 -5.31 9.57
N ASP A 166 11.03 -5.67 10.54
CA ASP A 166 11.23 -6.82 11.43
C ASP A 166 11.21 -8.17 10.68
N GLU A 167 10.67 -8.22 9.46
CA GLU A 167 10.59 -9.42 8.61
C GLU A 167 11.81 -9.60 7.69
N ILE A 168 12.73 -8.62 7.65
CA ILE A 168 13.97 -8.75 6.89
C ILE A 168 14.85 -9.81 7.55
N THR A 169 14.92 -10.98 6.93
CA THR A 169 15.84 -12.04 7.36
C THR A 169 17.25 -11.76 6.82
N GLU A 170 18.24 -11.73 7.73
CA GLU A 170 19.68 -11.54 7.39
C GLU A 170 20.33 -12.77 6.75
#